data_AF-A0AAU9SKD4-F1
#
_entry.id   AF-A0AAU9SKD4-F1
#
_cell.length_a   1.000
_cell.length_b   1.000
_cell.length_c   1.000
_cell.angle_alpha   90.00
_cell.angle_beta   90.00
_cell.angle_gamma   90.00
#
_symmetry.space_group_name_H-M   'P 1'
#
loop_
_entity.id
_entity.type
_entity.pdbx_description
1 polymer ?
#
loop_
_entity_poly.entity_id
_entity_poly.type
_entity_poly.pdbx_seq_one_letter_code
_entity_poly.pdbx_strand_id
1 'polypeptide(L)'
;MYFLLCFCEISSVFWDVEDCPIPDGVDPDEICMSMLSQLLRIKGHVGEVSFSTYCDKNKIIDDFKLHHIPLVPAGDKSARLSKMITDIFDWALNNPVDYPQVTPM
;
A
#
# COMPACT_ATOMS: atom_id res chain seq x y z
N MET A 1 -5.69 10.09 2.26
CA MET A 1 -6.45 9.76 1.04
C MET A 1 -5.92 8.44 0.54
N TYR A 2 -6.67 7.34 0.70
CA TYR A 2 -6.21 6.00 0.34
C TYR A 2 -6.58 5.73 -1.13
N PHE A 3 -5.60 5.39 -1.95
CA PHE A 3 -5.84 4.89 -3.31
C PHE A 3 -5.81 3.37 -3.27
N LEU A 4 -6.98 2.78 -3.44
CA LEU A 4 -7.13 1.33 -3.59
C LEU A 4 -7.13 1.01 -5.09
N LEU A 5 -6.08 0.35 -5.59
CA LEU A 5 -6.07 -0.23 -6.92
C LEU A 5 -6.25 -1.75 -6.76
N CYS A 6 -7.42 -2.25 -7.18
CA CYS A 6 -7.79 -3.67 -7.10
C CYS A 6 -7.64 -4.30 -8.49
N PHE A 7 -6.73 -5.25 -8.66
CA PHE A 7 -6.57 -6.05 -9.88
C PHE A 7 -6.59 -7.55 -9.53
N CYS A 8 -7.07 -8.38 -10.44
CA CYS A 8 -7.82 -9.62 -10.14
C CYS A 8 -7.10 -10.72 -9.32
N GLU A 9 -5.80 -10.69 -9.07
CA GLU A 9 -5.12 -11.69 -8.21
C GLU A 9 -4.01 -11.12 -7.31
N ILE A 10 -3.59 -9.86 -7.48
CA ILE A 10 -2.49 -9.27 -6.70
C ILE A 10 -2.89 -7.85 -6.34
N SER A 11 -2.82 -7.51 -5.05
CA SER A 11 -3.09 -6.16 -4.55
C SER A 11 -1.88 -5.60 -3.83
N SER A 12 -1.70 -4.28 -3.91
CA SER A 12 -0.69 -3.57 -3.12
C SER A 12 -1.28 -2.35 -2.44
N VAL A 13 -0.88 -2.13 -1.19
CA VAL A 13 -1.29 -1.00 -0.36
C VAL A 13 -0.12 -0.04 -0.22
N PHE A 14 -0.34 1.19 -0.65
CA PHE A 14 0.61 2.29 -0.54
C PHE A 14 0.11 3.28 0.51
N TRP A 15 0.84 3.44 1.60
CA TRP A 15 0.36 4.19 2.77
C TRP A 15 1.38 5.23 3.25
N ASP A 16 1.02 6.51 3.20
CA ASP A 16 1.79 7.59 3.84
C ASP A 16 1.37 7.68 5.32
N VAL A 17 2.26 7.26 6.22
CA VAL A 17 1.98 7.23 7.67
C VAL A 17 2.07 8.62 8.32
N GLU A 18 2.62 9.62 7.62
CA GLU A 18 2.72 11.00 8.12
C GLU A 18 1.41 11.75 7.87
N ASP A 19 0.85 11.60 6.66
CA ASP A 19 -0.43 12.21 6.30
C ASP A 19 -1.63 11.39 6.78
N CYS A 20 -1.45 10.09 7.06
CA CYS A 20 -2.46 9.18 7.57
C CYS A 20 -1.90 8.36 8.75
N PRO A 21 -1.64 8.98 9.91
CA PRO A 21 -1.06 8.29 11.05
C PRO A 21 -2.03 7.31 11.70
N ILE A 22 -1.45 6.35 12.43
CA ILE A 22 -2.20 5.46 13.32
C ILE A 22 -2.77 6.29 14.48
N PRO A 23 -4.06 6.15 14.82
CA PRO A 23 -4.62 6.80 16.00
C PRO A 23 -3.94 6.34 17.29
N ASP A 24 -3.80 7.26 18.24
CA ASP A 24 -3.21 6.97 19.56
C ASP A 24 -3.95 5.81 20.26
N GLY A 25 -3.18 4.89 20.84
CA GLY A 25 -3.72 3.74 21.58
C GLY A 25 -4.21 2.58 20.71
N VAL A 26 -4.02 2.65 19.39
CA VAL A 26 -4.29 1.54 18.48
C VAL A 26 -2.98 0.84 18.12
N ASP A 27 -2.98 -0.49 18.17
CA ASP A 27 -1.84 -1.30 17.74
C ASP A 27 -1.68 -1.21 16.21
N PRO A 28 -0.49 -0.81 15.71
CA PRO A 28 -0.18 -0.82 14.29
C PRO A 28 -0.49 -2.13 13.57
N ASP A 29 -0.23 -3.26 14.24
CA ASP A 29 -0.44 -4.59 13.67
C ASP A 29 -1.94 -4.89 13.52
N GLU A 30 -2.79 -4.43 14.45
CA GLU A 30 -4.25 -4.57 14.35
C GLU A 30 -4.84 -3.83 13.15
N ILE A 31 -4.39 -2.59 12.90
CA ILE A 31 -4.84 -1.82 11.73
C ILE A 31 -4.42 -2.54 10.44
N CYS A 32 -3.19 -3.03 10.37
CA CYS A 32 -2.70 -3.69 9.18
C CYS A 32 -3.42 -5.00 8.91
N MET A 33 -3.64 -5.82 9.96
CA MET A 33 -4.47 -7.02 9.86
C MET A 33 -5.91 -6.69 9.45
N SER A 34 -6.49 -5.60 9.96
CA SER A 34 -7.81 -5.14 9.55
C SER A 34 -7.85 -4.77 8.08
N MET A 35 -6.87 -4.01 7.58
CA MET A 35 -6.76 -3.65 6.16
C MET A 35 -6.59 -4.90 5.29
N LEU A 36 -5.69 -5.81 5.65
CA LEU A 36 -5.52 -7.11 4.99
C LEU A 36 -6.83 -7.90 4.92
N SER A 37 -7.52 -8.03 6.06
CA SER A 37 -8.77 -8.78 6.15
C SER A 37 -9.87 -8.18 5.28
N GLN A 38 -9.94 -6.85 5.17
CA GLN A 38 -10.90 -6.15 4.33
C GLN A 38 -10.61 -6.35 2.85
N LEU A 39 -9.32 -6.29 2.46
CA LEU A 39 -8.87 -6.54 1.09
C LEU A 39 -9.18 -7.97 0.65
N LEU A 40 -8.88 -8.96 1.49
CA LEU A 40 -9.20 -10.36 1.26
C LEU A 40 -10.71 -10.63 1.20
N ARG A 41 -11.54 -9.79 1.84
CA ARG A 41 -13.01 -9.89 1.80
C ARG A 41 -13.63 -9.34 0.52
N ILE A 42 -12.88 -8.62 -0.31
CA ILE A 42 -13.36 -8.16 -1.60
C ILE A 42 -13.59 -9.40 -2.47
N LYS A 43 -14.87 -9.67 -2.81
CA LYS A 43 -15.28 -10.89 -3.52
C LYS A 43 -14.46 -11.06 -4.80
N GLY A 44 -13.76 -12.20 -4.90
CA GLY A 44 -12.94 -12.57 -6.06
C GLY A 44 -11.45 -12.35 -5.88
N HIS A 45 -11.00 -11.76 -4.77
CA HIS A 45 -9.57 -11.60 -4.49
C HIS A 45 -8.99 -12.86 -3.84
N VAL A 46 -8.13 -13.60 -4.55
CA VAL A 46 -7.56 -14.89 -4.11
C VAL A 46 -6.02 -14.87 -4.02
N GLY A 47 -5.37 -13.72 -4.18
CA GLY A 47 -3.90 -13.69 -4.15
C GLY A 47 -3.28 -12.65 -3.25
N GLU A 48 -1.97 -12.50 -3.45
CA GLU A 48 -1.05 -11.89 -2.48
C GLU A 48 -1.31 -10.40 -2.30
N VAL A 49 -1.25 -9.94 -1.05
CA VAL A 49 -1.34 -8.52 -0.72
C VAL A 49 0.02 -8.06 -0.21
N SER A 50 0.59 -7.06 -0.87
CA SER A 50 1.81 -6.39 -0.44
C SER A 50 1.53 -5.03 0.19
N PHE A 51 2.40 -4.57 1.08
CA PHE A 51 2.28 -3.27 1.74
C PHE A 51 3.57 -2.46 1.54
N SER A 52 3.42 -1.15 1.43
CA SER A 52 4.54 -0.19 1.41
C SER A 52 4.15 1.03 2.23
N THR A 53 4.88 1.29 3.31
CA THR A 53 4.64 2.44 4.19
C THR A 53 5.66 3.52 3.95
N TYR A 54 5.22 4.76 3.71
CA TYR A 54 6.08 5.89 3.35
C TYR A 54 6.17 6.84 4.53
N CYS A 55 7.39 7.11 5.00
CA CYS A 55 7.63 7.99 6.14
C CYS A 55 8.68 9.06 5.82
N ASP A 56 8.79 10.04 6.71
CA ASP A 56 9.90 10.98 6.65
C ASP A 56 11.22 10.27 6.96
N LYS A 57 12.28 10.64 6.24
CA LYS A 57 13.64 10.12 6.42
C LYS A 57 14.23 10.52 7.78
N ASN A 58 13.72 11.60 8.37
CA ASN A 58 14.26 12.20 9.58
C ASN A 58 13.56 11.75 10.86
N LYS A 59 12.46 10.99 10.76
CA LYS A 59 11.77 10.45 11.94
C LYS A 59 12.45 9.16 12.39
N ILE A 60 12.65 9.05 13.70
CA ILE A 60 13.27 7.87 14.32
C ILE A 60 12.36 6.67 14.02
N ILE A 61 12.89 5.72 13.26
CA ILE A 61 12.21 4.51 12.73
C ILE A 61 11.83 3.52 13.85
N ASP A 62 12.12 3.80 15.12
CA ASP A 62 11.89 2.87 16.22
C ASP A 62 10.41 2.68 16.60
N ASP A 63 9.56 3.70 16.43
CA ASP A 63 8.12 3.59 16.76
C ASP A 63 7.32 2.87 15.67
N PHE A 64 7.83 2.80 14.44
CA PHE A 64 7.19 2.17 13.29
C PHE A 64 7.91 0.90 12.84
N LYS A 65 8.47 0.15 13.78
CA LYS A 65 8.69 -1.29 13.56
C LYS A 65 7.33 -1.99 13.54
N LEU A 66 6.51 -1.70 12.53
CA LEU A 66 5.54 -2.69 12.08
C LEU A 66 6.37 -3.89 11.70
N HIS A 67 6.37 -4.91 12.54
CA HIS A 67 7.41 -5.93 12.57
C HIS A 67 7.54 -6.72 11.25
N HIS A 68 6.59 -6.52 10.31
CA HIS A 68 6.50 -7.22 9.05
C HIS A 68 6.12 -6.35 7.83
N ILE A 69 6.03 -5.02 7.96
CA ILE A 69 5.68 -4.14 6.83
C ILE A 69 6.89 -3.34 6.35
N PRO A 70 7.21 -3.35 5.04
CA PRO A 70 8.30 -2.58 4.49
C PRO A 70 8.10 -1.08 4.69
N LEU A 71 9.03 -0.46 5.42
CA LEU A 71 9.11 0.98 5.58
C LEU A 71 10.00 1.60 4.49
N VAL A 72 9.46 2.60 3.79
CA VAL A 72 10.07 3.34 2.70
C VAL A 72 10.35 4.77 3.16
N PRO A 73 11.56 5.06 3.64
CA PRO A 73 11.93 6.41 4.04
C PRO A 73 12.10 7.29 2.80
N ALA A 74 11.17 8.21 2.57
CA ALA A 74 11.12 9.03 1.35
C ALA A 74 11.40 10.52 1.57
N GLY A 75 11.26 11.03 2.80
CA GLY A 75 11.66 12.41 3.17
C GLY A 75 10.47 13.31 3.41
N ASP A 76 10.56 14.57 2.98
CA ASP A 76 9.44 15.51 3.10
C ASP A 76 8.20 15.07 2.31
N LYS A 77 7.09 15.79 2.50
CA LYS A 77 5.79 15.46 1.90
C LYS A 77 5.85 15.29 0.37
N SER A 78 6.57 16.17 -0.32
CA SER A 78 6.70 16.12 -1.77
C SER A 78 7.51 14.90 -2.22
N ALA A 79 8.59 14.59 -1.50
CA ALA A 79 9.42 13.43 -1.77
C ALA A 79 8.67 12.12 -1.51
N ARG A 80 7.87 12.03 -0.43
CA ARG A 80 6.99 10.89 -0.16
C ARG A 80 5.97 10.67 -1.25
N LEU A 81 5.26 11.72 -1.68
CA LEU A 81 4.27 11.64 -2.74
C LEU A 81 4.91 11.20 -4.07
N SER A 82 6.04 11.80 -4.44
CA SER A 82 6.77 11.43 -5.67
C SER A 82 7.20 9.96 -5.66
N LYS A 83 7.70 9.48 -4.51
CA LYS A 83 8.15 8.11 -4.36
C LYS A 83 6.97 7.12 -4.41
N MET A 84 5.88 7.43 -3.72
CA MET A 84 4.65 6.64 -3.76
C MET A 84 4.09 6.52 -5.18
N ILE A 85 4.03 7.62 -5.93
CA ILE A 85 3.56 7.59 -7.33
C ILE A 85 4.46 6.70 -8.18
N THR A 86 5.78 6.82 -8.02
CA THR A 86 6.75 6.00 -8.75
C THR A 86 6.55 4.52 -8.45
N ASP A 87 6.41 4.15 -7.18
CA ASP A 87 6.25 2.76 -6.75
C ASP A 87 4.89 2.18 -7.19
N ILE A 88 3.84 3.01 -7.26
CA ILE A 88 2.55 2.62 -7.85
C ILE A 88 2.69 2.30 -9.34
N PHE A 89 3.39 3.15 -10.10
CA PHE A 89 3.62 2.92 -11.53
C PHE A 89 4.48 1.67 -11.75
N ASP A 90 5.58 1.52 -11.01
CA ASP A 90 6.44 0.35 -11.10
C ASP A 90 5.67 -0.93 -10.75
N TRP A 91 4.85 -0.90 -9.70
CA TRP A 91 4.00 -2.04 -9.36
C TRP A 91 3.00 -2.36 -10.47
N ALA A 92 2.31 -1.37 -11.04
CA ALA A 92 1.34 -1.58 -12.10
C ALA A 92 1.98 -2.15 -13.39
N LEU A 93 3.21 -1.74 -13.72
CA LEU A 93 3.96 -2.26 -14.86
C LEU A 93 4.34 -3.74 -14.67
N ASN A 94 4.66 -4.14 -13.44
CA ASN A 94 5.04 -5.51 -13.10
C ASN A 94 3.83 -6.44 -12.85
N ASN A 95 2.63 -5.89 -12.69
CA ASN A 95 1.39 -6.62 -12.46
C ASN A 95 0.36 -6.27 -13.55
N PRO A 96 0.63 -6.60 -14.83
CA PRO A 96 -0.24 -6.23 -15.94
C PRO A 96 -1.61 -6.90 -15.80
N VAL A 97 -2.65 -6.11 -16.03
CA VAL A 97 -4.03 -6.60 -16.06
C VAL A 97 -4.27 -7.24 -17.41
N ASP A 98 -4.69 -8.49 -17.40
CA ASP A 98 -5.16 -9.13 -18.63
C ASP A 98 -6.52 -8.52 -18.98
N TYR A 99 -6.51 -7.50 -19.83
CA TYR A 99 -7.75 -6.92 -20.33
C TYR A 99 -8.38 -7.95 -21.27
N PRO A 100 -9.61 -8.44 -20.98
CA PRO A 100 -10.30 -9.31 -21.92
C PRO A 100 -10.39 -8.55 -23.25
N GLN A 101 -9.79 -9.14 -24.28
CA GLN A 101 -9.76 -8.54 -25.60
C GLN A 101 -11.21 -8.34 -26.05
N VAL A 102 -11.59 -7.09 -26.29
CA VAL A 102 -12.89 -6.77 -26.87
C VAL A 102 -12.79 -7.18 -28.33
N THR A 103 -13.17 -8.42 -28.66
CA THR A 103 -13.28 -8.84 -30.06
C THR A 103 -14.34 -7.97 -30.74
N PRO A 104 -13.96 -7.15 -31.74
CA PRO A 104 -14.95 -6.38 -32.49
C PRO A 104 -15.93 -7.36 -33.15
N MET A 105 -17.23 -7.08 -32.99
CA MET A 105 -18.32 -7.84 -33.59
C MET A 105 -18.41 -7.59 -35.10
#